data_AF-A0A2T6DIS1-F1
#
_entry.id   AF-A0A2T6DIS1-F1
#
_cell.length_a   1.000
_cell.length_b   1.000
_cell.length_c   1.000
_cell.angle_alpha   90.00
_cell.angle_beta   90.00
_cell.angle_gamma   90.00
#
_symmetry.space_group_name_H-M   'P 1'
#
loop_
_entity.id
_entity.type
_entity.pdbx_description
1 polymer ?
#
loop_
_entity_poly.entity_id
_entity_poly.type
_entity_poly.pdbx_seq_one_letter_code
_entity_poly.pdbx_strand_id
1 'polypeptide(L)'
;MKIETPISFTRGKAGRKQIAVGAPALTAPPPDPVPRIARLMALAIHFDGLIRAGTVRDYADLARLGGVSRARITQIMGLLNLPPWEQERLLFPQKSPSGRDTMTERIIRHMQQEVLWNKHLAPAS
;
A
#
# COMPACT_ATOMS: atom_id res chain seq x y z
N MET A 1 17.83 37.22 2.60
CA MET A 1 16.88 37.75 1.61
C MET A 1 15.51 37.13 1.90
N LYS A 2 14.57 37.91 2.45
CA LYS A 2 13.18 37.46 2.68
C LYS A 2 12.40 37.76 1.41
N ILE A 3 11.70 36.77 0.86
CA ILE A 3 10.84 36.93 -0.32
C ILE A 3 9.41 36.68 0.16
N GLU A 4 8.62 37.74 0.18
CA GLU A 4 7.19 37.72 0.52
C GLU A 4 6.42 37.53 -0.79
N THR A 5 5.80 36.36 -0.97
CA THR A 5 4.90 36.10 -2.11
C THR A 5 3.48 35.84 -1.62
N PRO A 6 2.46 36.45 -2.26
CA PRO A 6 1.08 36.43 -1.79
C PRO A 6 0.46 35.04 -1.96
N ILE A 7 0.10 34.39 -0.85
CA ILE A 7 -0.57 33.08 -0.82
C ILE A 7 -2.08 33.32 -0.70
N SER A 8 -2.85 32.93 -1.73
CA SER A 8 -4.31 32.89 -1.67
C SER A 8 -4.78 31.51 -1.19
N PHE A 9 -5.63 31.50 -0.15
CA PHE A 9 -6.18 30.28 0.45
C PHE A 9 -7.63 30.07 0.01
N THR A 10 -7.91 28.98 -0.71
CA THR A 10 -9.30 28.55 -0.98
C THR A 10 -9.66 27.30 -0.18
N ARG A 11 -10.91 27.23 0.30
CA ARG A 11 -11.38 26.22 1.28
C ARG A 11 -11.99 25.00 0.57
N GLY A 12 -11.31 23.85 0.62
CA GLY A 12 -11.82 22.56 0.14
C GLY A 12 -12.68 21.81 1.18
N LYS A 13 -13.63 20.99 0.71
CA LYS A 13 -14.44 20.07 1.52
C LYS A 13 -13.52 19.05 2.21
N ALA A 14 -13.48 19.08 3.54
CA ALA A 14 -12.61 18.28 4.43
C ALA A 14 -11.14 18.72 4.57
N GLY A 15 -10.92 20.01 4.86
CA GLY A 15 -9.84 20.44 5.78
C GLY A 15 -8.39 20.39 5.31
N ARG A 16 -8.11 19.96 4.08
CA ARG A 16 -6.75 20.01 3.50
C ARG A 16 -6.55 21.31 2.74
N LYS A 17 -5.65 22.18 3.23
CA LYS A 17 -5.19 23.39 2.52
C LYS A 17 -4.39 22.97 1.29
N GLN A 18 -4.87 23.29 0.09
CA GLN A 18 -4.09 23.21 -1.16
C GLN A 18 -3.62 24.61 -1.54
N ILE A 19 -2.33 24.77 -1.78
CA ILE A 19 -1.72 25.97 -2.33
C ILE A 19 -1.54 25.72 -3.83
N ALA A 20 -2.19 26.51 -4.68
CA ALA A 20 -1.98 26.49 -6.12
C ALA A 20 -1.17 27.74 -6.51
N VAL A 21 0.05 27.53 -7.02
CA VAL A 21 0.90 28.58 -7.61
C VAL A 21 0.80 28.46 -9.14
N GLY A 22 0.84 29.61 -9.82
CA GLY A 22 0.29 29.84 -11.15
C GLY A 22 1.00 29.23 -12.37
N ALA A 23 0.21 29.16 -13.45
CA ALA A 23 0.47 28.92 -14.89
C ALA A 23 1.25 27.65 -15.32
N PRO A 24 0.78 26.92 -16.37
CA PRO A 24 1.24 25.58 -16.63
C PRO A 24 2.54 25.60 -17.43
N ALA A 25 3.64 25.20 -16.79
CA ALA A 25 4.65 24.48 -17.57
C ALA A 25 3.95 23.24 -18.14
N LEU A 26 4.19 22.94 -19.42
CA LEU A 26 3.89 21.62 -20.01
C LEU A 26 4.84 20.57 -19.41
N THR A 27 4.88 20.47 -18.08
CA THR A 27 5.46 19.36 -17.37
C THR A 27 4.51 18.19 -17.56
N ALA A 28 5.05 17.08 -18.06
CA ALA A 28 4.33 15.81 -18.12
C ALA A 28 3.54 15.60 -16.82
N PRO A 29 2.29 15.10 -16.89
CA PRO A 29 1.49 14.89 -15.70
C PRO A 29 2.30 14.07 -14.68
N PRO A 30 2.25 14.41 -13.38
CA PRO A 30 2.96 13.66 -12.37
C PRO A 30 2.58 12.18 -12.47
N PRO A 31 3.54 11.26 -12.26
CA PRO A 31 3.26 9.83 -12.36
C PRO A 31 2.11 9.45 -11.42
N ASP A 32 1.28 8.52 -11.88
CA ASP A 32 0.15 8.05 -11.09
C ASP A 32 0.62 7.52 -9.73
N PRO A 33 -0.07 7.86 -8.63
CA PRO A 33 0.31 7.38 -7.31
C PRO A 33 0.19 5.86 -7.24
N VAL A 34 1.24 5.20 -6.78
CA VAL A 34 1.23 3.74 -6.53
C VAL A 34 0.08 3.39 -5.57
N PRO A 35 -0.77 2.39 -5.88
CA PRO A 35 -1.84 1.98 -4.98
C PRO A 35 -1.34 1.50 -3.62
N ARG A 36 -2.15 1.65 -2.57
CA ARG A 36 -1.74 1.28 -1.21
C ARG A 36 -1.49 -0.22 -1.12
N ILE A 37 -2.33 -1.02 -1.77
CA ILE A 37 -2.21 -2.48 -1.75
C ILE A 37 -0.92 -2.95 -2.42
N ALA A 38 -0.50 -2.30 -3.51
CA ALA A 38 0.78 -2.57 -4.18
C ALA A 38 1.97 -2.33 -3.24
N ARG A 39 1.97 -1.21 -2.50
CA ARG A 39 2.99 -0.93 -1.48
C ARG A 39 3.02 -1.98 -0.37
N LEU A 40 1.86 -2.48 0.06
CA LEU A 40 1.79 -3.50 1.11
C LEU A 40 2.25 -4.88 0.61
N MET A 41 1.95 -5.22 -0.64
CA MET A 41 2.48 -6.43 -1.28
C MET A 41 4.01 -6.37 -1.39
N ALA A 42 4.55 -5.25 -1.88
CA ALA A 42 5.99 -5.02 -1.94
C ALA A 42 6.64 -5.09 -0.55
N LEU A 43 5.98 -4.54 0.48
CA LEU A 43 6.45 -4.61 1.85
C LEU A 43 6.46 -6.05 2.39
N ALA A 44 5.45 -6.86 2.06
CA ALA A 44 5.41 -8.27 2.43
C ALA A 44 6.59 -9.04 1.82
N ILE A 45 6.89 -8.82 0.54
CA ILE A 45 8.05 -9.42 -0.14
C ILE A 45 9.36 -8.97 0.52
N HIS A 46 9.48 -7.68 0.83
CA HIS A 46 10.66 -7.15 1.48
C HIS A 46 10.88 -7.75 2.87
N PHE A 47 9.82 -7.85 3.68
CA PHE A 47 9.88 -8.46 5.01
C PHE A 47 10.23 -9.95 4.96
N ASP A 48 9.68 -10.70 4.02
CA ASP A 48 10.07 -12.10 3.79
C ASP A 48 11.58 -12.20 3.48
N GLY A 49 12.09 -11.32 2.63
CA GLY A 49 13.52 -11.21 2.35
C GLY A 49 14.37 -10.93 3.60
N LEU A 50 13.97 -9.97 4.43
CA LEU A 50 14.68 -9.63 5.67
C LEU A 50 14.71 -10.79 6.67
N ILE A 51 13.63 -11.55 6.77
CA ILE A 51 13.55 -12.72 7.66
C ILE A 51 14.42 -13.85 7.11
N ARG A 52 14.34 -14.14 5.81
CA ARG A 52 15.18 -15.16 5.15
C ARG A 52 16.67 -14.85 5.26
N ALA A 53 17.04 -13.57 5.18
CA ALA A 53 18.40 -13.11 5.36
C ALA A 53 18.87 -13.10 6.84
N GLY A 54 17.97 -13.40 7.79
CA GLY A 54 18.26 -13.34 9.22
C GLY A 54 18.49 -11.91 9.75
N THR A 55 18.23 -10.88 8.96
CA THR A 55 18.38 -9.46 9.36
C THR A 55 17.33 -9.08 10.39
N VAL A 56 16.13 -9.66 10.29
CA VAL A 56 15.06 -9.50 11.27
C VAL A 56 14.63 -10.87 11.76
N ARG A 57 14.53 -11.05 13.07
CA ARG A 57 14.37 -12.39 13.67
C ARG A 57 12.99 -12.98 13.44
N ASP A 58 11.94 -12.17 13.60
CA ASP A 58 10.56 -12.64 13.62
C ASP A 58 9.55 -11.49 13.39
N TYR A 59 8.26 -11.82 13.34
CA TYR A 59 7.20 -10.84 13.11
C TYR A 59 7.00 -9.87 14.30
N ALA A 60 7.42 -10.23 15.53
CA ALA A 60 7.44 -9.29 16.65
C ALA A 60 8.47 -8.20 16.44
N ASP A 61 9.62 -8.59 15.94
CA ASP A 61 10.74 -7.70 15.71
C ASP A 61 10.38 -6.69 14.60
N LEU A 62 9.78 -7.17 13.50
CA LEU A 62 9.18 -6.30 12.47
C LEU A 62 8.12 -5.33 13.04
N ALA A 63 7.24 -5.83 13.92
CA ALA A 63 6.19 -5.01 14.52
C ALA A 63 6.78 -3.88 15.38
N ARG A 64 7.81 -4.18 16.18
CA ARG A 64 8.52 -3.21 17.01
C ARG A 64 9.26 -2.18 16.16
N LEU A 65 10.01 -2.62 15.15
CA LEU A 65 10.75 -1.74 14.24
C LEU A 65 9.81 -0.83 13.43
N GLY A 66 8.67 -1.37 13.00
CA GLY A 66 7.67 -0.62 12.23
C GLY A 66 6.70 0.20 13.07
N GLY A 67 6.74 0.13 14.40
CA GLY A 67 5.81 0.83 15.29
C GLY A 67 4.34 0.40 15.11
N VAL A 68 4.10 -0.85 14.70
CA VAL A 68 2.75 -1.40 14.42
C VAL A 68 2.49 -2.65 15.25
N SER A 69 1.22 -3.07 15.33
CA SER A 69 0.88 -4.32 16.01
C SER A 69 1.38 -5.55 15.23
N ARG A 70 1.66 -6.64 15.96
CA ARG A 70 1.93 -7.96 15.35
C ARG A 70 0.81 -8.38 14.40
N ALA A 71 -0.45 -8.16 14.78
CA ALA A 71 -1.59 -8.48 13.92
C ALA A 71 -1.52 -7.76 12.57
N ARG A 72 -1.04 -6.51 12.54
CA ARG A 72 -0.86 -5.78 11.29
C ARG A 72 0.25 -6.36 10.42
N ILE A 73 1.36 -6.79 11.03
CA ILE A 73 2.42 -7.53 10.31
C ILE A 73 1.86 -8.83 9.74
N THR A 74 1.14 -9.62 10.53
CA THR A 74 0.51 -10.86 10.06
C THR A 74 -0.42 -10.63 8.87
N GLN A 75 -1.23 -9.56 8.90
CA GLN A 75 -2.07 -9.19 7.76
C GLN A 75 -1.27 -8.82 6.52
N ILE A 76 -0.13 -8.14 6.67
CA ILE A 76 0.71 -7.81 5.52
C ILE A 76 1.35 -9.08 4.96
N MET A 77 1.92 -9.91 5.83
CA MET A 77 2.58 -11.17 5.46
C MET A 77 1.61 -12.18 4.82
N GLY A 78 0.34 -12.17 5.22
CA GLY A 78 -0.66 -13.06 4.62
C GLY A 78 -0.93 -12.76 3.14
N LEU A 79 -0.51 -11.61 2.60
CA LEU A 79 -0.56 -11.35 1.15
C LEU A 79 0.32 -12.32 0.35
N LEU A 80 1.39 -12.86 0.96
CA LEU A 80 2.26 -13.86 0.33
C LEU A 80 1.57 -15.22 0.11
N ASN A 81 0.41 -15.45 0.73
CA ASN A 81 -0.38 -16.66 0.53
C ASN A 81 -1.25 -16.60 -0.73
N LEU A 82 -1.39 -15.42 -1.35
CA LEU A 82 -2.09 -15.27 -2.63
C LEU A 82 -1.35 -16.04 -3.73
N PRO A 83 -2.05 -16.59 -4.73
CA PRO A 83 -1.38 -17.21 -5.88
C PRO A 83 -0.56 -16.16 -6.67
N PRO A 84 0.50 -16.57 -7.38
CA PRO A 84 1.44 -15.63 -8.02
C PRO A 84 0.78 -14.62 -8.96
N TRP A 85 -0.20 -15.03 -9.76
CA TRP A 85 -0.93 -14.15 -10.68
C TRP A 85 -1.74 -13.06 -9.96
N GLU A 86 -2.23 -13.32 -8.74
CA GLU A 86 -2.88 -12.27 -7.93
C GLU A 86 -1.86 -11.32 -7.32
N GLN A 87 -0.71 -11.83 -6.87
CA GLN A 87 0.39 -10.99 -6.38
C GLN A 87 0.87 -10.02 -7.47
N GLU A 88 1.04 -10.52 -8.70
CA GLU A 88 1.39 -9.71 -9.87
C GLU A 88 0.33 -8.66 -10.19
N ARG A 89 -0.96 -9.01 -10.15
CA ARG A 89 -2.07 -8.06 -10.34
C ARG A 89 -2.05 -6.93 -9.30
N LEU A 90 -1.67 -7.24 -8.06
CA LEU A 90 -1.54 -6.24 -6.99
C LEU A 90 -0.32 -5.34 -7.17
N LEU A 91 0.81 -5.87 -7.65
CA LEU A 91 2.04 -5.11 -7.90
C LEU A 91 1.96 -4.25 -9.17
N PHE A 92 1.28 -4.75 -10.21
CA PHE A 92 1.16 -4.12 -11.52
C PHE A 92 -0.32 -3.90 -11.89
N PRO A 93 -1.02 -3.02 -11.15
CA PRO A 93 -2.42 -2.74 -11.44
C PRO A 93 -2.56 -2.10 -12.81
N GLN A 94 -3.46 -2.64 -13.62
CA GLN A 94 -3.90 -2.01 -14.87
C GLN A 94 -4.44 -0.61 -14.53
N LYS A 95 -4.01 0.42 -15.28
CA LYS A 95 -4.29 1.84 -15.01
C LYS A 95 -5.72 2.06 -14.52
N SER A 96 -5.87 2.44 -13.25
CA SER A 96 -7.10 3.03 -12.75
C SER A 96 -6.84 4.52 -12.49
N PRO A 97 -7.52 5.44 -13.18
CA PRO A 97 -7.28 6.89 -13.10
C PRO A 97 -7.76 7.52 -11.78
N SER A 98 -8.12 6.70 -10.79
CA SER A 98 -8.75 7.15 -9.56
C SER A 98 -7.76 7.10 -8.40
N GLY A 99 -7.05 8.20 -8.17
CA GLY A 99 -6.15 8.43 -7.03
C GLY A 99 -6.81 8.42 -5.65
N ARG A 100 -7.88 7.65 -5.45
CA ARG A 100 -8.53 7.41 -4.17
C ARG A 100 -8.67 5.92 -3.92
N ASP A 101 -7.52 5.28 -3.76
CA ASP A 101 -7.46 3.94 -3.20
C ASP A 101 -7.83 4.02 -1.71
N THR A 102 -9.13 4.09 -1.43
CA THR A 102 -9.70 4.09 -0.08
C THR A 102 -9.80 2.65 0.41
N MET A 103 -8.70 1.91 0.28
CA MET A 103 -8.63 0.48 0.50
C MET A 103 -8.13 0.22 1.93
N THR A 104 -9.07 0.09 2.86
CA THR A 104 -8.87 -0.09 4.31
C THR A 104 -8.38 -1.53 4.62
N GLU A 105 -7.85 -1.76 5.84
CA GLU A 105 -7.55 -3.08 6.43
C GLU A 105 -8.55 -4.19 6.04
N ARG A 106 -9.83 -3.84 5.93
CA ARG A 106 -10.94 -4.70 5.51
C ARG A 106 -10.68 -5.45 4.20
N ILE A 107 -10.02 -4.84 3.22
CA ILE A 107 -9.75 -5.52 1.94
C ILE A 107 -8.67 -6.58 2.08
N ILE A 108 -7.63 -6.31 2.86
CA ILE A 108 -6.57 -7.30 3.12
C ILE A 108 -7.17 -8.52 3.85
N ARG A 109 -8.05 -8.26 4.83
CA ARG A 109 -8.80 -9.34 5.48
C ARG A 109 -9.66 -10.11 4.48
N HIS A 110 -10.38 -9.43 3.60
CA HIS A 110 -11.26 -10.07 2.62
C HIS A 110 -10.47 -10.97 1.65
N MET A 111 -9.39 -10.45 1.06
CA MET A 111 -8.50 -11.22 0.16
C MET A 111 -7.91 -12.46 0.86
N GLN A 112 -7.57 -12.34 2.14
CA GLN A 112 -7.07 -13.47 2.93
C GLN A 112 -8.13 -14.52 3.21
N GLN A 113 -9.39 -14.13 3.43
CA GLN A 113 -10.48 -15.08 3.63
C GLN A 113 -10.75 -15.89 2.35
N GLU A 114 -10.68 -15.27 1.17
CA GLU A 114 -10.85 -15.98 -0.11
C GLU A 114 -9.76 -17.04 -0.35
N VAL A 115 -8.50 -16.72 -0.03
CA VAL A 115 -7.40 -17.69 -0.10
C VAL A 115 -7.57 -18.85 0.89
N LEU A 116 -7.97 -18.55 2.13
CA LEU A 116 -8.21 -19.58 3.15
C LEU A 116 -9.35 -20.50 2.76
N TRP A 117 -10.43 -19.96 2.17
CA TRP A 117 -11.55 -20.74 1.66
C TRP A 117 -11.14 -21.66 0.49
N ASN A 118 -10.38 -21.12 -0.48
CA ASN A 118 -9.89 -21.91 -1.63
C ASN A 118 -8.93 -23.03 -1.21
N LYS A 119 -8.16 -22.86 -0.13
CA LYS A 119 -7.29 -23.92 0.42
C LYS A 119 -8.06 -25.06 1.09
N HIS A 120 -9.29 -24.84 1.56
CA HIS A 120 -10.13 -25.90 2.16
C HIS A 120 -10.90 -26.74 1.14
N LEU A 121 -10.96 -26.33 -0.14
CA LEU A 121 -11.71 -27.00 -1.21
C LEU A 121 -10.84 -27.84 -2.15
N ALA A 122 -9.53 -27.94 -1.92
CA ALA A 122 -8.71 -28.92 -2.64
C ALA A 122 -9.03 -30.32 -2.09
N PRO A 123 -9.70 -31.22 -2.85
CA PRO A 123 -9.84 -32.59 -2.41
C PRO A 123 -8.44 -33.19 -2.28
N ALA A 124 -8.17 -33.82 -1.13
CA ALA A 124 -7.00 -34.65 -0.94
C ALA A 124 -6.95 -35.64 -2.12
N SER A 125 -5.97 -35.46 -3.00
CA SER A 125 -5.64 -36.40 -4.08
C SER A 125 -4.46 -37.24 -3.63
#